data_AF-A0A7S1SH14-F1
#
_entry.id   AF-A0A7S1SH14-F1
#
_cell.length_a   1.000
_cell.length_b   1.000
_cell.length_c   1.000
_cell.angle_alpha   90.00
_cell.angle_beta   90.00
_cell.angle_gamma   90.00
#
_symmetry.space_group_name_H-M   'P 1'
#
loop_
_entity.id
_entity.type
_entity.pdbx_description
1 polymer ?
#
loop_
_entity_poly.entity_id
_entity_poly.type
_entity_poly.pdbx_seq_one_letter_code
_entity_poly.pdbx_strand_id
1 'polypeptide(L)'
;VKNNIRSTGYPLTHIRMVEGKVEDSLPVTNLPENIAVLRLDTDWYKSTRIELDLLWDRLSPGGILYVDDYCAWGGARKATDEFFEERGLSHLLNQYKAKKPCLYIVKP
;
A
#
# COMPACT_ATOMS: atom_id res chain seq x y z
N VAL A 1 -15.52 4.39 12.25
CA VAL A 1 -15.35 4.08 10.81
C VAL A 1 -16.64 3.59 10.15
N LYS A 2 -17.24 2.45 10.57
CA LYS A 2 -18.48 1.91 9.95
C LYS A 2 -19.63 2.94 9.84
N ASN A 3 -19.90 3.68 10.92
CA ASN A 3 -20.94 4.73 10.91
C ASN A 3 -20.60 5.89 9.97
N ASN A 4 -19.34 6.33 9.93
CA ASN A 4 -18.88 7.41 9.05
C ASN A 4 -19.00 7.03 7.57
N ILE A 5 -18.73 5.76 7.23
CA ILE A 5 -18.93 5.25 5.87
C ILE A 5 -20.43 5.16 5.57
N ARG A 6 -21.24 4.66 6.50
CA ARG A 6 -22.70 4.59 6.31
C ARG A 6 -23.31 5.97 6.08
N SER A 7 -22.80 7.03 6.73
CA SER A 7 -23.30 8.39 6.55
C SER A 7 -23.01 9.00 5.17
N THR A 8 -22.11 8.43 4.36
CA THR A 8 -21.87 8.92 2.99
C THR A 8 -22.93 8.44 2.00
N GLY A 9 -23.75 7.45 2.36
CA GLY A 9 -24.71 6.81 1.47
C GLY A 9 -24.08 5.82 0.48
N TYR A 10 -22.77 5.56 0.56
CA TYR A 10 -22.11 4.62 -0.34
C TYR A 10 -22.55 3.16 -0.07
N PRO A 11 -22.80 2.33 -1.11
CA PRO A 11 -23.23 0.96 -0.93
C PRO A 11 -22.22 0.12 -0.15
N LEU A 12 -22.63 -0.37 1.03
CA LEU A 12 -21.79 -1.21 1.87
C LEU A 12 -21.45 -2.57 1.23
N THR A 13 -22.23 -3.02 0.24
CA THR A 13 -21.95 -4.22 -0.55
C THR A 13 -20.66 -4.12 -1.37
N HIS A 14 -20.20 -2.89 -1.66
CA HIS A 14 -18.94 -2.63 -2.35
C HIS A 14 -17.77 -2.37 -1.37
N ILE A 15 -18.00 -2.53 -0.07
CA ILE A 15 -16.99 -2.28 0.96
C ILE A 15 -16.77 -3.55 1.76
N ARG A 16 -15.54 -4.03 1.73
CA ARG A 16 -15.07 -5.07 2.63
C ARG A 16 -14.11 -4.47 3.64
N MET A 17 -14.51 -4.50 4.92
CA MET A 17 -13.64 -4.11 6.02
C MET A 17 -13.02 -5.35 6.64
N VAL A 18 -11.73 -5.28 6.94
CA VAL A 18 -10.98 -6.31 7.64
C VAL A 18 -10.55 -5.73 8.97
N GLU A 19 -10.89 -6.40 10.06
CA GLU A 19 -10.55 -5.97 11.41
C GLU A 19 -9.29 -6.69 11.88
N GLY A 20 -8.40 -5.95 12.54
CA GLY A 20 -7.15 -6.46 13.08
C GLY A 20 -5.95 -5.66 12.63
N LYS A 21 -4.78 -6.01 13.17
CA LYS A 21 -3.51 -5.48 12.70
C LYS A 21 -3.22 -6.02 11.30
N VAL A 22 -2.60 -5.24 10.43
CA VAL A 22 -2.31 -5.67 9.06
C VAL A 22 -1.38 -6.88 9.04
N GLU A 23 -0.46 -6.97 10.01
CA GLU A 23 0.46 -8.09 10.17
C GLU A 23 -0.23 -9.42 10.45
N ASP A 24 -1.37 -9.37 11.15
CA ASP A 24 -2.11 -10.56 11.57
C ASP A 24 -3.25 -10.89 10.61
N SER A 25 -3.91 -9.85 10.08
CA SER A 25 -5.13 -9.99 9.29
C SER A 25 -4.88 -10.16 7.79
N LEU A 26 -3.87 -9.49 7.24
CA LEU A 26 -3.60 -9.51 5.80
C LEU A 26 -3.21 -10.91 5.28
N PRO A 27 -2.37 -11.70 5.98
CA PRO A 27 -1.99 -13.05 5.52
C PRO A 27 -3.16 -14.05 5.46
N VAL A 28 -4.17 -13.87 6.30
CA VAL A 28 -5.33 -14.79 6.41
C VAL A 28 -6.58 -14.26 5.70
N THR A 29 -6.52 -13.03 5.19
CA THR A 29 -7.63 -12.41 4.47
C THR A 29 -7.67 -12.95 3.04
N ASN A 30 -8.86 -13.29 2.56
CA ASN A 30 -9.06 -13.53 1.12
C ASN A 30 -8.87 -12.21 0.34
N LEU A 31 -7.69 -11.98 -0.21
CA LEU A 31 -7.33 -10.77 -0.94
C LEU A 31 -7.82 -10.82 -2.39
N PRO A 32 -8.15 -9.67 -3.00
CA PRO A 32 -8.45 -9.63 -4.43
C PRO A 32 -7.24 -10.11 -5.25
N GLU A 33 -7.51 -10.73 -6.40
CA GLU A 33 -6.47 -11.14 -7.34
C GLU A 33 -5.81 -9.93 -8.01
N ASN A 34 -6.61 -8.91 -8.33
CA ASN A 34 -6.19 -7.71 -9.03
C ASN A 34 -6.54 -6.46 -8.22
N ILE A 35 -5.58 -5.55 -8.11
CA ILE A 35 -5.70 -4.26 -7.43
C ILE A 35 -5.38 -3.17 -8.44
N ALA A 36 -6.30 -2.21 -8.62
CA ALA A 36 -6.05 -1.04 -9.47
C ALA A 36 -5.33 0.09 -8.71
N VAL A 37 -5.66 0.26 -7.43
CA VAL A 37 -5.07 1.27 -6.54
C VAL A 37 -4.72 0.63 -5.21
N LEU A 38 -3.45 0.71 -4.82
CA LEU A 38 -2.92 0.25 -3.56
C LEU A 38 -2.43 1.46 -2.75
N ARG A 39 -3.17 1.83 -1.70
CA ARG A 39 -2.79 2.91 -0.78
C ARG A 39 -2.34 2.33 0.55
N LEU A 40 -1.09 2.59 0.92
CA LEU A 40 -0.51 2.22 2.21
C LEU A 40 -0.42 3.48 3.09
N ASP A 41 -0.92 3.35 4.31
CA ASP A 41 -1.05 4.43 5.29
C ASP A 41 -0.73 3.83 6.66
N THR A 42 0.49 3.29 6.75
CA THR A 42 1.02 2.69 7.97
C THR A 42 2.42 3.22 8.23
N ASP A 43 2.66 3.75 9.44
CA ASP A 43 3.89 4.49 9.74
C ASP A 43 5.14 3.59 9.89
N TRP A 44 4.91 2.33 10.28
CA TRP A 44 5.97 1.43 10.78
C TRP A 44 6.55 0.55 9.68
N TYR A 45 7.84 0.23 9.82
CA TYR A 45 8.54 -0.68 8.91
C TYR A 45 7.80 -2.00 8.73
N LYS A 46 7.39 -2.64 9.82
CA LYS A 46 6.79 -3.98 9.79
C LYS A 46 5.46 -4.00 9.04
N SER A 47 4.60 -3.01 9.29
CA SER A 47 3.29 -2.89 8.65
C SER A 47 3.44 -2.55 7.16
N THR A 48 4.28 -1.57 6.81
CA THR A 48 4.52 -1.23 5.40
C THR A 48 5.12 -2.40 4.64
N ARG A 49 6.08 -3.12 5.25
CA ARG A 49 6.77 -4.23 4.58
C ARG A 49 5.83 -5.38 4.25
N ILE A 50 5.03 -5.83 5.22
CA ILE A 50 4.10 -6.95 4.98
C ILE A 50 3.03 -6.59 3.94
N GLU A 51 2.58 -5.34 3.93
CA GLU A 51 1.64 -4.84 2.92
C GLU A 51 2.26 -4.91 1.52
N LEU A 52 3.48 -4.41 1.34
CA LEU A 52 4.20 -4.47 0.05
C LEU A 52 4.44 -5.92 -0.40
N ASP A 53 4.93 -6.78 0.50
CA ASP A 53 5.26 -8.17 0.20
C ASP A 53 4.03 -8.97 -0.28
N LEU A 54 2.84 -8.71 0.29
CA LEU A 54 1.61 -9.45 -0.05
C LEU A 54 0.77 -8.81 -1.17
N LEU A 55 0.88 -7.49 -1.36
CA LEU A 55 -0.05 -6.74 -2.23
C LEU A 55 0.58 -6.21 -3.51
N TRP A 56 1.90 -6.00 -3.57
CA TRP A 56 2.56 -5.44 -4.76
C TRP A 56 2.36 -6.31 -5.99
N ASP A 57 2.44 -7.63 -5.86
CA ASP A 57 2.28 -8.55 -7.00
C ASP A 57 0.83 -8.59 -7.52
N ARG A 58 -0.14 -8.22 -6.68
CA ARG A 58 -1.57 -8.10 -7.00
C ARG A 58 -1.93 -6.76 -7.63
N LEU A 59 -1.08 -5.74 -7.48
CA LEU A 59 -1.24 -4.47 -8.19
C LEU A 59 -1.10 -4.73 -9.69
N SER A 60 -2.12 -4.37 -10.47
CA SER A 60 -2.09 -4.58 -11.93
C SER A 60 -1.09 -3.62 -12.60
N PRO A 61 -0.53 -3.96 -13.78
CA PRO A 61 0.17 -2.99 -14.63
C PRO A 61 -0.71 -1.76 -14.90
N GLY A 62 -0.12 -0.57 -14.85
CA GLY A 62 -0.83 0.72 -14.86
C GLY A 62 -1.52 1.09 -13.55
N GLY A 63 -1.54 0.19 -12.57
CA GLY A 63 -2.06 0.44 -11.23
C GLY A 63 -1.19 1.40 -10.42
N ILE A 64 -1.79 2.03 -9.41
CA ILE A 64 -1.12 3.06 -8.60
C ILE A 64 -0.79 2.50 -7.22
N LEU A 65 0.48 2.51 -6.84
CA LEU A 65 0.93 2.40 -5.45
C LEU A 65 1.07 3.81 -4.87
N TYR A 66 0.50 4.05 -3.70
CA TYR A 66 0.64 5.28 -2.93
C TYR A 66 1.08 4.95 -1.51
N VAL A 67 2.23 5.45 -1.07
CA VAL A 67 2.77 5.27 0.28
C VAL A 67 2.76 6.63 0.97
N ASP A 68 1.79 6.84 1.86
CA ASP A 68 1.51 8.14 2.50
C ASP A 68 2.71 8.61 3.33
N ASP A 69 3.19 7.72 4.18
CA ASP A 69 4.21 7.98 5.21
C ASP A 69 5.65 7.91 4.71
N TYR A 70 5.85 7.70 3.41
CA TYR A 70 7.19 7.52 2.82
C TYR A 70 8.15 8.67 3.19
N CYS A 71 7.65 9.89 3.31
CA CYS A 71 8.50 11.03 3.64
C CYS A 71 8.52 11.43 5.10
N ALA A 72 7.45 11.13 5.85
CA ALA A 72 7.30 11.52 7.24
C ALA A 72 7.98 10.53 8.19
N TRP A 73 7.98 9.23 7.86
CA TRP A 73 8.41 8.19 8.78
C TRP A 73 9.50 7.31 8.19
N GLY A 74 10.65 7.26 8.89
CA GLY A 74 11.82 6.48 8.46
C GLY A 74 11.55 4.98 8.33
N GLY A 75 10.59 4.44 9.10
CA GLY A 75 10.18 3.04 9.03
C GLY A 75 9.55 2.68 7.69
N ALA A 76 8.47 3.38 7.31
CA ALA A 76 7.79 3.21 6.02
C ALA A 76 8.74 3.44 4.83
N ARG A 77 9.59 4.47 4.91
CA ARG A 77 10.61 4.75 3.90
C ARG A 77 11.57 3.57 3.72
N LYS A 78 12.15 3.09 4.82
CA LYS A 78 13.13 2.01 4.81
C LYS A 78 12.52 0.71 4.27
N ALA A 79 11.33 0.35 4.73
CA ALA A 79 10.60 -0.83 4.24
C ALA A 79 10.36 -0.77 2.73
N THR A 80 9.94 0.39 2.24
CA THR A 80 9.72 0.62 0.81
C THR A 80 11.03 0.54 0.02
N ASP A 81 12.06 1.24 0.47
CA ASP A 81 13.36 1.28 -0.20
C ASP A 81 13.97 -0.12 -0.34
N GLU A 82 14.01 -0.88 0.76
CA GLU A 82 14.53 -2.26 0.77
C GLU A 82 13.69 -3.18 -0.12
N PHE A 83 12.35 -3.07 -0.07
CA PHE A 83 11.47 -3.89 -0.91
C PHE A 83 11.74 -3.72 -2.42
N PHE A 84 11.88 -2.47 -2.88
CA PHE A 84 12.18 -2.21 -4.29
C PHE A 84 13.61 -2.59 -4.66
N GLU A 85 14.56 -2.43 -3.74
CA GLU A 85 15.96 -2.83 -3.94
C GLU A 85 16.12 -4.34 -4.10
N GLU A 86 15.54 -5.13 -3.18
CA GLU A 86 15.59 -6.59 -3.21
C GLU A 86 14.97 -7.18 -4.48
N ARG A 87 14.00 -6.48 -5.08
CA ARG A 87 13.35 -6.88 -6.33
C ARG A 87 14.04 -6.35 -7.59
N GLY A 88 15.16 -5.64 -7.46
CA GLY A 88 15.86 -5.03 -8.59
C GLY A 88 15.07 -3.90 -9.27
N LEU A 89 14.11 -3.31 -8.56
CA LEU A 89 13.20 -2.26 -9.04
C LEU A 89 13.60 -0.86 -8.55
N SER A 90 14.82 -0.68 -8.01
CA SER A 90 15.31 0.62 -7.52
C SER A 90 15.23 1.73 -8.56
N HIS A 91 15.42 1.41 -9.85
CA HIS A 91 15.25 2.39 -10.93
C HIS A 91 13.84 2.98 -10.92
N LEU A 92 12.81 2.14 -10.77
CA LEU A 92 11.42 2.58 -10.80
C LEU A 92 11.18 3.55 -9.65
N LEU A 93 11.57 3.15 -8.44
CA LEU A 93 11.45 3.98 -7.24
C LEU A 93 12.15 5.34 -7.40
N ASN A 94 13.39 5.37 -7.92
CA ASN A 94 14.17 6.60 -8.09
C ASN A 94 13.52 7.61 -9.07
N GLN A 95 12.74 7.16 -10.04
CA GLN A 95 11.99 8.05 -10.95
C GLN A 95 10.95 8.90 -10.23
N TYR A 96 10.42 8.40 -9.11
CA TYR A 96 9.34 9.03 -8.36
C TYR A 96 9.84 9.75 -7.09
N LYS A 97 10.95 9.30 -6.47
CA LYS A 97 11.56 9.98 -5.30
C LYS A 97 11.89 11.45 -5.56
N ALA A 98 12.33 11.79 -6.77
CA ALA A 98 12.80 13.14 -7.10
C ALA A 98 11.69 14.20 -7.16
N LYS A 99 10.40 13.82 -7.07
CA LYS A 99 9.30 14.67 -7.52
C LYS A 99 8.35 15.17 -6.43
N LYS A 100 8.24 14.52 -5.26
CA LYS A 100 7.18 14.85 -4.27
C LYS A 100 7.52 14.51 -2.81
N PRO A 101 6.82 15.15 -1.85
CA PRO A 101 6.92 14.86 -0.41
C PRO A 101 6.16 13.60 0.02
N CYS A 102 5.58 12.80 -0.87
CA CYS A 102 5.06 11.45 -0.60
C CYS A 102 5.34 10.59 -1.84
N LEU A 103 5.39 9.26 -1.69
CA LEU A 103 5.70 8.38 -2.81
C LEU A 103 4.41 7.90 -3.50
N TYR A 104 4.32 8.14 -4.80
CA TYR A 104 3.35 7.50 -5.67
C TYR A 104 4.09 6.86 -6.85
N ILE A 105 3.74 5.63 -7.21
CA ILE A 105 4.35 4.87 -8.31
C ILE A 105 3.23 4.33 -9.19
N VAL A 106 3.35 4.53 -10.50
CA VAL A 106 2.56 3.77 -11.48
C VAL A 106 3.33 2.50 -11.79
N LYS A 107 2.74 1.33 -11.52
CA LYS A 107 3.35 0.04 -11.82
C LYS A 107 3.45 -0.09 -13.36
N PRO A 108 4.61 -0.42 -13.92
CA PRO A 108 4.79 -0.57 -15.36
C PRO A 108 3.94 -1.71 -15.92
#